data_AF-A0A2S7KRG1-F1
#
_entry.id   AF-A0A2S7KRG1-F1
#
_cell.length_a   1.000
_cell.length_b   1.000
_cell.length_c   1.000
_cell.angle_alpha   90.00
_cell.angle_beta   90.00
_cell.angle_gamma   90.00
#
_symmetry.space_group_name_H-M   'P 1'
#
loop_
_entity.id
_entity.type
_entity.pdbx_description
1 polymer ?
#
loop_
_entity_poly.entity_id
_entity_poly.type
_entity_poly.pdbx_seq_one_letter_code
_entity_poly.pdbx_strand_id
1 'polypeptide(L)'
;MKYFLIVSFLAILITGISGFVVKPDDLEGGNFLIGIAVAAFFFLWMPIFIYHRWKNRSVKDYMLTKENIDKMRGYSKDKNL
;
A
#
# COMPACT_ATOMS: atom_id res chain seq x y z
N MET A 1 -14.53 -1.69 1.49
CA MET A 1 -13.15 -1.58 0.95
C MET A 1 -12.07 -1.91 1.99
N LYS A 2 -12.09 -1.36 3.21
CA LYS A 2 -11.10 -1.67 4.26
C LYS A 2 -10.91 -3.17 4.49
N TYR A 3 -12.01 -3.91 4.70
CA TYR A 3 -11.95 -5.37 4.91
C TYR A 3 -11.50 -6.14 3.66
N PHE A 4 -11.90 -5.70 2.47
CA PHE A 4 -11.46 -6.31 1.20
C PHE A 4 -9.94 -6.21 1.01
N LEU A 5 -9.34 -5.05 1.30
CA LEU A 5 -7.89 -4.86 1.27
C LEU A 5 -7.17 -5.72 2.29
N ILE A 6 -7.72 -5.84 3.51
CA ILE A 6 -7.11 -6.67 4.56
C ILE A 6 -7.18 -8.16 4.20
N VAL A 7 -8.33 -8.65 3.73
CA VAL A 7 -8.50 -10.05 3.34
C VAL A 7 -7.62 -10.41 2.14
N SER A 8 -7.55 -9.55 1.12
CA SER A 8 -6.67 -9.77 -0.03
C SER A 8 -5.19 -9.74 0.35
N PHE A 9 -4.79 -8.86 1.27
CA PHE A 9 -3.43 -8.82 1.79
C PHE A 9 -3.06 -10.12 2.54
N LEU A 10 -3.96 -10.58 3.42
CA LEU A 10 -3.79 -11.83 4.15
C LEU A 10 -3.69 -13.03 3.20
N ALA A 11 -4.54 -13.09 2.17
CA ALA A 11 -4.48 -14.15 1.18
C ALA A 11 -3.12 -14.19 0.47
N ILE A 12 -2.60 -13.04 0.04
CA ILE A 12 -1.28 -12.92 -0.60
C ILE A 12 -0.16 -13.37 0.35
N LEU A 13 -0.22 -12.97 1.62
CA LEU A 13 0.75 -13.41 2.63
C LEU A 13 0.72 -14.92 2.85
N ILE A 14 -0.47 -15.52 2.95
CA ILE A 14 -0.63 -16.96 3.10
C ILE A 14 -0.06 -17.69 1.87
N THR A 15 -0.33 -17.21 0.65
CA THR A 15 0.23 -17.78 -0.57
C THR A 15 1.76 -17.70 -0.59
N GLY A 16 2.33 -16.55 -0.22
CA GLY A 16 3.78 -16.38 -0.11
C GLY A 16 4.41 -17.35 0.89
N ILE A 17 3.84 -17.44 2.10
CA ILE A 17 4.30 -18.37 3.15
C ILE A 17 4.19 -19.82 2.67
N SER A 18 3.08 -20.21 2.04
CA SER A 18 2.91 -21.56 1.49
C SER A 18 3.97 -21.88 0.43
N GLY A 19 4.37 -20.90 -0.38
CA GLY A 19 5.45 -21.06 -1.34
C GLY A 19 6.79 -21.38 -0.67
N PHE A 20 7.10 -20.76 0.48
CA PHE A 20 8.30 -21.10 1.26
C PHE A 20 8.22 -22.47 1.95
N VAL A 21 7.02 -22.92 2.33
CA VAL A 21 6.81 -24.24 2.93
C VAL A 21 6.93 -25.37 1.90
N VAL A 22 6.47 -25.14 0.66
CA VAL A 22 6.52 -26.13 -0.43
C VAL A 22 7.88 -26.18 -1.13
N LYS A 23 8.62 -25.07 -1.15
CA LYS A 23 9.94 -24.95 -1.80
C LYS A 23 10.96 -26.06 -1.46
N PRO A 24 11.03 -26.61 -0.23
CA PRO A 24 11.96 -27.70 0.09
C PRO A 24 11.65 -29.00 -0.66
N ASP A 25 10.38 -29.29 -0.92
CA ASP A 25 9.92 -30.53 -1.59
C ASP A 25 9.80 -30.32 -3.11
N ASP A 26 9.36 -29.13 -3.53
CA ASP A 26 9.22 -28.73 -4.93
C ASP A 26 9.72 -27.29 -5.12
N LEU A 27 10.94 -27.19 -5.66
CA LEU A 27 11.61 -25.91 -5.92
C LEU A 27 10.88 -25.08 -6.99
N GLU A 28 10.33 -25.70 -8.03
CA GLU A 28 9.67 -24.99 -9.12
C GLU A 28 8.31 -24.47 -8.66
N GLY A 29 7.49 -25.33 -8.05
CA GLY A 29 6.19 -24.95 -7.49
C GLY A 29 6.31 -23.90 -6.38
N GLY A 30 7.27 -24.06 -5.47
CA GLY A 30 7.51 -23.10 -4.39
C GLY A 30 7.92 -21.72 -4.91
N ASN A 31 8.85 -21.65 -5.87
CA ASN A 31 9.25 -20.38 -6.48
C ASN A 31 8.11 -19.75 -7.30
N PHE A 32 7.30 -20.55 -8.00
CA PHE A 32 6.13 -20.06 -8.73
C PHE A 32 5.09 -19.43 -7.79
N LEU A 33 4.79 -20.06 -6.66
CA LEU A 33 3.88 -19.54 -5.64
C LEU A 33 4.38 -18.23 -5.03
N ILE A 34 5.68 -18.12 -4.76
CA ILE A 34 6.28 -16.88 -4.28
C ILE A 34 6.18 -15.79 -5.37
N GLY A 35 6.51 -16.13 -6.61
CA GLY A 35 6.45 -15.20 -7.74
C GLY A 35 5.04 -14.66 -7.97
N ILE A 36 4.02 -15.53 -7.93
CA ILE A 36 2.63 -15.11 -8.15
C ILE A 36 2.10 -14.28 -6.97
N ALA A 37 2.52 -14.58 -5.73
CA ALA A 37 2.18 -13.76 -4.56
C ALA A 37 2.76 -12.35 -4.69
N VAL A 38 4.03 -12.22 -5.09
CA VAL A 38 4.68 -10.92 -5.30
C VAL A 38 4.04 -10.17 -6.47
N ALA A 39 3.74 -10.85 -7.57
CA ALA A 39 3.07 -10.24 -8.72
C ALA A 39 1.67 -9.73 -8.35
N ALA A 40 0.86 -10.55 -7.66
CA ALA A 40 -0.46 -10.15 -7.18
C ALA A 40 -0.38 -8.97 -6.20
N PHE A 41 0.63 -8.96 -5.32
CA PHE A 41 0.87 -7.84 -4.42
C PHE A 41 1.11 -6.53 -5.18
N PHE A 42 2.00 -6.57 -6.18
CA PHE A 42 2.43 -5.36 -6.86
C PHE A 42 1.42 -4.86 -7.90
N PHE A 43 0.83 -5.77 -8.69
CA PHE A 43 -0.06 -5.40 -9.78
C PHE A 43 -1.53 -5.29 -9.37
N LEU A 44 -1.96 -5.97 -8.30
CA LEU A 44 -3.35 -5.90 -7.84
C LEU A 44 -3.44 -5.13 -6.53
N TRP A 45 -2.75 -5.58 -5.49
CA TRP A 45 -2.98 -5.06 -4.14
C TRP A 45 -2.53 -3.59 -3.99
N MET A 46 -1.33 -3.26 -4.46
CA MET A 46 -0.76 -1.91 -4.43
C MET A 46 -1.65 -0.85 -5.12
N PRO A 47 -2.07 -0.99 -6.39
CA PRO A 47 -2.91 0.03 -7.04
C PRO A 47 -4.28 0.16 -6.38
N ILE A 48 -4.89 -0.95 -5.95
CA ILE A 48 -6.18 -0.93 -5.23
C ILE A 48 -6.02 -0.20 -3.88
N PHE A 49 -4.91 -0.44 -3.18
CA PHE A 49 -4.60 0.22 -1.92
C PHE A 49 -4.44 1.73 -2.11
N ILE A 50 -3.65 2.16 -3.10
CA ILE A 50 -3.44 3.57 -3.41
C ILE A 50 -4.78 4.23 -3.76
N TYR A 51 -5.58 3.63 -4.64
CA TYR A 51 -6.90 4.16 -5.00
C TYR A 51 -7.81 4.31 -3.77
N HIS A 52 -7.86 3.30 -2.90
CA HIS A 52 -8.67 3.38 -1.69
C HIS A 52 -8.19 4.47 -0.72
N ARG A 53 -6.86 4.60 -0.56
CA ARG A 53 -6.25 5.59 0.34
C ARG A 53 -6.44 7.02 -0.16
N TRP A 54 -6.42 7.21 -1.47
CA TRP A 54 -6.45 8.53 -2.09
C TRP A 54 -7.86 9.09 -2.33
N LYS A 55 -8.91 8.29 -2.10
CA LYS A 55 -10.32 8.68 -2.31
C LYS A 55 -10.74 10.01 -1.65
N ASN A 56 -10.15 10.38 -0.52
CA ASN A 56 -10.49 11.59 0.23
C ASN A 56 -9.34 12.61 0.31
N ARG A 57 -8.34 12.52 -0.58
CA ARG A 57 -7.17 13.42 -0.57
C ARG A 57 -7.08 14.14 -1.91
N SER A 58 -7.01 15.47 -1.88
CA SER A 58 -6.72 16.27 -3.07
C SER A 58 -5.22 16.46 -3.19
N VAL A 59 -4.66 16.28 -4.40
CA VAL A 59 -3.25 16.63 -4.71
C VAL A 59 -2.95 18.07 -4.31
N LYS A 60 -3.94 18.95 -4.49
CA LYS A 60 -3.82 20.39 -4.31
C LYS A 60 -3.50 20.78 -2.88
N ASP A 61 -3.93 19.96 -1.91
CA ASP A 61 -3.65 20.17 -0.48
C ASP A 61 -2.17 19.90 -0.14
N TYR A 62 -1.45 19.19 -1.01
CA TYR A 62 -0.04 18.83 -0.83
C TYR A 62 0.92 19.64 -1.71
N MET A 63 0.41 20.52 -2.58
CA MET A 63 1.26 21.38 -3.40
C MET A 63 1.75 22.59 -2.58
N LEU A 64 3.02 22.96 -2.77
CA LEU A 64 3.63 24.16 -2.18
C LEU A 64 3.17 25.45 -2.89
N THR A 65 1.86 25.71 -2.86
CA THR A 65 1.29 26.98 -3.33
C THR A 65 1.48 28.05 -2.27
N LYS A 66 1.49 29.33 -2.67
CA LYS A 66 1.54 30.45 -1.72
C LYS A 66 0.47 30.33 -0.64
N GLU A 67 -0.76 29.97 -1.02
CA GLU A 67 -1.88 29.79 -0.07
C GLU A 67 -1.60 28.69 0.96
N ASN A 68 -1.05 27.54 0.55
CA ASN A 68 -0.71 26.45 1.47
C ASN A 68 0.49 26.80 2.36
N ILE A 69 1.47 27.54 1.84
CA ILE A 69 2.62 28.03 2.62
C ILE A 69 2.17 29.04 3.67
N ASP A 70 1.27 29.96 3.31
CA ASP A 70 0.74 30.94 4.25
C ASP A 70 -0.16 30.29 5.32
N LYS A 71 -0.95 29.26 4.96
CA LYS A 71 -1.66 28.41 5.93
C LYS A 71 -0.69 27.73 6.91
N MET A 72 0.43 27.17 6.43
CA MET A 72 1.44 26.54 7.29
C MET A 72 2.10 27.55 8.24
N ARG A 73 2.42 28.76 7.75
CA ARG A 73 2.99 29.85 8.55
C ARG A 73 2.02 30.35 9.61
N GLY A 74 0.73 30.48 9.27
CA GLY A 74 -0.32 30.83 10.22
C GLY A 74 -0.46 29.81 11.34
N TYR A 75 -0.42 28.52 11.00
CA TYR A 75 -0.47 27.44 11.98
C TYR A 75 0.74 27.40 12.92
N SER A 76 1.94 27.72 12.43
CA SER A 76 3.16 27.83 13.25
C SER A 76 3.09 29.00 14.22
N LYS A 77 2.52 30.14 13.78
CA LYS A 77 2.40 31.35 14.59
C LYS A 77 1.37 31.22 15.71
N ASP A 78 0.29 30.47 15.48
CA ASP A 78 -0.76 30.19 16.47
C ASP A 78 -0.28 29.23 17.58
N LYS A 79 0.59 28.28 17.24
CA LYS A 79 1.13 27.30 18.20
C LYS A 79 2.26 27.80 19.11
N ASN A 80 2.69 29.07 19.01
CA ASN A 80 3.83 29.63 19.77
C ASN A 80 5.03 28.67 19.87
N LEU A 81 5.47 28.13 18.72
CA LEU A 81 6.76 27.47 18.54
C LEU A 81 7.78 28.46 17.99
#